data_AF-A0A7S1EHB7-F1
#
_entry.id   AF-A0A7S1EHB7-F1
#
_cell.length_a   1.000
_cell.length_b   1.000
_cell.length_c   1.000
_cell.angle_alpha   90.00
_cell.angle_beta   90.00
_cell.angle_gamma   90.00
#
_symmetry.space_group_name_H-M   'P 1'
#
loop_
_entity.id
_entity.type
_entity.pdbx_description
1 polymer ?
#
loop_
_entity_poly.entity_id
_entity_poly.type
_entity_poly.pdbx_seq_one_letter_code
_entity_poly.pdbx_strand_id
1 'polypeptide(L)'
;AGRLLVGVPPAAFGRVRGSVARGIQAQPQFKSVYSVPAFKAAAVYEEAWWEGLLEDMHYRSGFEHRFLALPCAVASGVGEKGERVLHTAFEIGEKAEWLRDTCDKGHDMFQVAMQRELQDLFPEVHVPLALEVQCQFWESGWHAQKAHHPYERHDVFKWAKDPLPGANDVFMIGEAYGEGSAWVEPALQSAARVLEKVWGVPPRVRDRENFVWWGATEEETLQYLRGLPTPEERAGASDRRGEGGFDFDDDIGHLFT
;
A
#
# COMPACT_ATOMS: atom_id res chain seq x y z
N ALA A 1 28.53 8.32 20.72
CA ALA A 1 27.95 6.97 20.59
C ALA A 1 27.17 6.90 19.28
N GLY A 2 27.16 5.76 18.60
CA GLY A 2 26.36 5.56 17.38
C GLY A 2 24.91 5.22 17.74
N ARG A 3 23.96 5.86 17.05
CA ARG A 3 22.52 5.59 17.17
C ARG A 3 22.09 4.73 15.99
N LEU A 4 21.22 3.75 16.22
CA LEU A 4 20.74 2.84 15.18
C LEU A 4 19.21 2.91 15.07
N LEU A 5 18.72 3.25 13.88
CA LEU A 5 17.32 3.13 13.54
C LEU A 5 17.11 1.82 12.77
N VAL A 6 16.17 1.01 13.22
CA VAL A 6 15.79 -0.26 12.62
C VAL A 6 14.47 -0.04 11.89
N GLY A 7 14.55 0.19 10.58
CA GLY A 7 13.41 0.40 9.68
C GLY A 7 12.99 -0.86 8.93
N VAL A 8 13.03 -2.02 9.58
CA VAL A 8 12.67 -3.30 8.95
C VAL A 8 11.47 -3.95 9.66
N PRO A 9 10.57 -4.63 8.90
CA PRO A 9 9.40 -5.26 9.47
C PRO A 9 9.75 -6.43 10.40
N PRO A 10 8.87 -6.81 11.35
CA PRO A 10 9.08 -7.90 12.30
C PRO A 10 9.58 -9.21 11.70
N ALA A 11 9.01 -9.65 10.56
CA ALA A 11 9.42 -10.90 9.91
C ALA A 11 10.89 -10.87 9.42
N ALA A 12 11.35 -9.72 8.90
CA ALA A 12 12.74 -9.55 8.50
C ALA A 12 13.64 -9.36 9.73
N PHE A 13 13.21 -8.56 10.71
CA PHE A 13 13.96 -8.32 11.93
C PHE A 13 14.15 -9.59 12.77
N GLY A 14 13.17 -10.51 12.77
CA GLY A 14 13.25 -11.81 13.44
C GLY A 14 14.39 -12.70 12.94
N ARG A 15 14.95 -12.43 11.75
CA ARG A 15 16.09 -13.15 11.18
C ARG A 15 17.44 -12.52 11.54
N VAL A 16 17.44 -11.30 12.08
CA VAL A 16 18.64 -10.58 12.51
C VAL A 16 19.24 -11.26 13.73
N ARG A 17 20.57 -11.46 13.73
CA ARG A 17 21.30 -12.15 14.80
C ARG A 17 22.07 -11.14 15.66
N GLY A 18 22.42 -11.55 16.87
CA GLY A 18 23.19 -10.74 17.83
C GLY A 18 22.48 -10.60 19.17
N SER A 19 23.21 -10.19 20.21
CA SER A 19 22.65 -10.05 21.58
C SER A 19 21.55 -8.98 21.63
N VAL A 20 21.78 -7.83 20.99
CA VAL A 20 20.82 -6.72 20.90
C VAL A 20 19.53 -7.17 20.19
N ALA A 21 19.66 -7.74 18.99
CA ALA A 21 18.51 -8.23 18.22
C ALA A 21 17.72 -9.29 18.99
N ARG A 22 18.40 -10.28 19.60
CA ARG A 22 17.75 -11.29 20.45
C ARG A 22 17.04 -10.68 21.65
N GLY A 23 17.63 -9.65 22.26
CA GLY A 23 17.04 -8.91 23.36
C GLY A 23 15.72 -8.24 22.98
N ILE A 24 15.64 -7.65 21.78
CA ILE A 24 14.40 -7.06 21.24
C ILE A 24 13.39 -8.16 20.87
N GLN A 25 13.83 -9.18 20.13
CA GLN A 25 12.99 -10.30 19.67
C GLN A 25 12.36 -11.09 20.82
N ALA A 26 13.01 -11.12 22.00
CA ALA A 26 12.50 -11.80 23.17
C ALA A 26 11.31 -11.09 23.83
N GLN A 27 11.11 -9.79 23.57
CA GLN A 27 10.15 -8.96 24.30
C GLN A 27 8.71 -9.24 23.88
N PRO A 28 7.76 -9.25 24.84
CA PRO A 28 6.33 -9.45 24.55
C PRO A 28 5.78 -8.49 23.49
N GLN A 29 6.17 -7.21 23.52
CA GLN A 29 5.73 -6.20 22.55
C GLN A 29 6.17 -6.52 21.12
N PHE A 30 7.38 -7.03 20.94
CA PHE A 30 7.82 -7.47 19.61
C PHE A 30 7.03 -8.69 19.14
N LYS A 31 6.83 -9.66 20.04
CA LYS A 31 6.11 -10.92 19.74
C LYS A 31 4.61 -10.73 19.52
N SER A 32 4.07 -9.58 19.92
CA SER A 32 2.65 -9.28 19.82
C SER A 32 2.22 -8.82 18.43
N VAL A 33 3.18 -8.39 17.61
CA VAL A 33 2.94 -8.01 16.22
C VAL A 33 3.04 -9.27 15.34
N TYR A 34 2.15 -9.40 14.37
CA TYR A 34 2.25 -10.45 13.34
C TYR A 34 2.09 -9.87 11.95
N SER A 35 2.79 -10.50 11.01
CA SER A 35 2.72 -10.18 9.59
C SER A 35 1.46 -10.76 8.98
N VAL A 36 0.81 -9.97 8.14
CA VAL A 36 -0.30 -10.40 7.30
C VAL A 36 0.20 -10.42 5.86
N PRO A 37 0.14 -11.56 5.17
CA PRO A 37 0.54 -11.64 3.78
C PRO A 37 -0.45 -10.87 2.90
N ALA A 38 0.04 -10.34 1.79
CA ALA A 38 -0.76 -9.64 0.79
C ALA A 38 -0.37 -10.10 -0.60
N PHE A 39 -1.33 -10.07 -1.52
CA PHE A 39 -1.14 -10.42 -2.92
C PHE A 39 -1.81 -9.37 -3.80
N LYS A 40 -1.16 -9.01 -4.90
CA LYS A 40 -1.73 -8.19 -5.97
C LYS A 40 -1.50 -8.86 -7.32
N ALA A 41 -2.47 -8.75 -8.20
CA ALA A 41 -2.28 -9.01 -9.63
C ALA A 41 -2.74 -7.82 -10.46
N ALA A 42 -2.00 -7.53 -11.51
CA ALA A 42 -2.35 -6.56 -12.53
C ALA A 42 -2.25 -7.20 -13.91
N ALA A 43 -3.15 -6.81 -14.80
CA ALA A 43 -3.24 -7.33 -16.15
C ALA A 43 -3.20 -6.19 -17.17
N VAL A 44 -2.47 -6.41 -18.26
CA VAL A 44 -2.35 -5.48 -19.39
C VAL A 44 -3.32 -5.91 -20.48
N TYR A 45 -4.02 -4.95 -21.07
CA TYR A 45 -4.97 -5.16 -22.16
C TYR A 45 -4.69 -4.18 -23.30
N GLU A 46 -5.08 -4.56 -24.52
CA GLU A 46 -4.99 -3.66 -25.69
C GLU A 46 -5.84 -2.40 -25.50
N GLU A 47 -7.03 -2.55 -24.90
CA GLU A 47 -7.97 -1.46 -24.61
C GLU A 47 -8.58 -1.61 -23.21
N ALA A 48 -9.05 -0.50 -22.64
CA ALA A 48 -9.73 -0.50 -21.35
C ALA A 48 -11.21 -0.85 -21.53
N TRP A 49 -11.49 -2.12 -21.81
CA TRP A 49 -12.85 -2.66 -21.96
C TRP A 49 -13.78 -2.39 -20.76
N TRP A 50 -13.21 -1.98 -19.62
CA TRP A 50 -13.90 -1.65 -18.37
C TRP A 50 -14.24 -0.16 -18.17
N GLU A 51 -13.80 0.76 -19.04
CA GLU A 51 -13.98 2.22 -18.84
C GLU A 51 -15.46 2.63 -18.70
N GLY A 52 -16.37 1.94 -19.39
CA GLY A 52 -17.81 2.17 -19.27
C GLY A 52 -18.48 1.53 -18.05
N LEU A 53 -17.74 0.75 -17.26
CA LEU A 53 -18.26 -0.09 -16.17
C LEU A 53 -17.78 0.33 -14.79
N LEU A 54 -17.04 1.45 -14.68
CA LEU A 54 -16.36 1.86 -13.44
C LEU A 54 -17.30 1.97 -12.23
N GLU A 55 -18.51 2.51 -12.43
CA GLU A 55 -19.52 2.62 -11.36
C GLU A 55 -20.00 1.23 -10.91
N ASP A 56 -20.18 0.30 -11.84
CA ASP A 56 -20.61 -1.07 -11.58
C ASP A 56 -19.49 -1.93 -10.95
N MET A 57 -18.22 -1.67 -11.29
CA MET A 57 -17.07 -2.39 -10.72
C MET A 57 -16.97 -2.24 -9.21
N HIS A 58 -17.26 -1.05 -8.69
CA HIS A 58 -17.25 -0.78 -7.25
C HIS A 58 -18.41 -1.46 -6.52
N TYR A 59 -19.55 -1.65 -7.20
CA TYR A 59 -20.75 -2.24 -6.60
C TYR A 59 -20.75 -3.78 -6.65
N ARG A 60 -20.17 -4.36 -7.71
CA ARG A 60 -20.14 -5.81 -7.92
C ARG A 60 -18.94 -6.52 -7.29
N SER A 61 -17.91 -5.79 -6.86
CA SER A 61 -16.80 -6.38 -6.08
C SER A 61 -17.26 -6.73 -4.66
N GLY A 62 -18.01 -7.82 -4.52
CA GLY A 62 -18.42 -8.42 -3.25
C GLY A 62 -17.63 -9.68 -2.91
N PHE A 63 -17.66 -10.08 -1.63
CA PHE A 63 -16.90 -11.16 -0.98
C PHE A 63 -17.06 -12.58 -1.55
N GLU A 64 -17.65 -12.77 -2.74
CA GLU A 64 -18.03 -14.09 -3.29
C GLU A 64 -17.12 -14.60 -4.44
N HIS A 65 -16.22 -13.78 -4.98
CA HIS A 65 -15.32 -14.19 -6.08
C HIS A 65 -13.99 -14.79 -5.56
N ARG A 66 -13.43 -15.79 -6.25
CA ARG A 66 -12.25 -16.54 -5.74
C ARG A 66 -10.93 -15.83 -6.02
N PHE A 67 -10.83 -15.02 -7.07
CA PHE A 67 -9.66 -14.22 -7.43
C PHE A 67 -9.87 -12.72 -7.18
N LEU A 68 -11.11 -12.24 -7.24
CA LEU A 68 -11.44 -10.82 -7.16
C LEU A 68 -11.86 -10.42 -5.73
N ALA A 69 -11.21 -9.42 -5.14
CA ALA A 69 -11.79 -8.64 -4.04
C ALA A 69 -11.48 -7.14 -4.18
N LEU A 70 -12.54 -6.36 -3.88
CA LEU A 70 -12.63 -4.94 -3.52
C LEU A 70 -11.45 -4.00 -3.84
N PRO A 71 -11.78 -2.92 -4.57
CA PRO A 71 -12.27 -2.96 -5.94
C PRO A 71 -11.08 -3.23 -6.88
N CYS A 72 -11.37 -3.68 -8.11
CA CYS A 72 -10.42 -3.56 -9.20
C CYS A 72 -10.02 -2.08 -9.31
N ALA A 73 -8.95 -1.69 -8.64
CA ALA A 73 -8.51 -0.30 -8.61
C ALA A 73 -8.06 0.03 -10.02
N VAL A 74 -8.81 0.91 -10.68
CA VAL A 74 -8.54 1.39 -12.03
C VAL A 74 -7.07 1.80 -12.09
N ALA A 75 -6.23 1.02 -12.76
CA ALA A 75 -4.84 1.40 -12.90
C ALA A 75 -4.78 2.41 -14.05
N SER A 76 -4.33 3.61 -13.72
CA SER A 76 -4.23 4.77 -14.62
C SER A 76 -3.00 4.72 -15.53
N GLY A 77 -2.57 3.52 -15.93
CA GLY A 77 -1.41 3.31 -16.78
C GLY A 77 -1.79 3.23 -18.24
N VAL A 78 -1.22 4.11 -19.06
CA VAL A 78 -1.29 4.04 -20.52
C VAL A 78 0.08 3.59 -21.03
N GLY A 79 0.12 2.43 -21.69
CA GLY A 79 1.32 1.95 -22.37
C GLY A 79 1.66 2.80 -23.59
N GLU A 80 2.89 2.66 -24.10
CA GLU A 80 3.38 3.43 -25.25
C GLU A 80 2.51 3.27 -26.51
N LYS A 81 1.78 2.14 -26.64
CA LYS A 81 0.90 1.88 -27.77
C LYS A 81 -0.58 2.05 -27.42
N GLY A 82 -0.86 2.66 -26.27
CA GLY A 82 -2.22 2.82 -25.77
C GLY A 82 -2.73 1.64 -24.95
N GLU A 83 -1.88 0.67 -24.58
CA GLU A 83 -2.27 -0.42 -23.69
C GLU A 83 -2.81 0.12 -22.36
N ARG A 84 -3.65 -0.65 -21.70
CA ARG A 84 -4.31 -0.26 -20.44
C ARG A 84 -4.07 -1.31 -19.37
N VAL A 85 -3.84 -0.86 -18.15
CA VAL A 85 -3.61 -1.75 -17.00
C VAL A 85 -4.87 -1.80 -16.14
N LEU A 86 -5.22 -2.99 -15.69
CA LEU A 86 -6.26 -3.21 -14.68
C LEU A 86 -5.63 -3.92 -13.47
N HIS A 87 -5.85 -3.39 -12.27
CA HIS A 87 -5.57 -4.14 -11.06
C HIS A 87 -6.69 -5.16 -10.86
N THR A 88 -6.39 -6.44 -11.09
CA THR A 88 -7.40 -7.49 -11.19
C THR A 88 -7.63 -8.23 -9.87
N ALA A 89 -6.63 -8.34 -9.02
CA ALA A 89 -6.77 -9.02 -7.74
C ALA A 89 -6.03 -8.27 -6.63
N PHE A 90 -6.66 -8.15 -5.46
CA PHE A 90 -6.01 -7.74 -4.24
C PHE A 90 -6.56 -8.56 -3.08
N GLU A 91 -5.67 -9.30 -2.42
CA GLU A 91 -6.07 -10.17 -1.33
C GLU A 91 -5.06 -10.15 -0.19
N ILE A 92 -5.53 -10.57 0.99
CA ILE A 92 -4.73 -10.68 2.20
C ILE A 92 -4.92 -12.05 2.86
N GLY A 93 -4.00 -12.44 3.75
CA GLY A 93 -4.11 -13.68 4.53
C GLY A 93 -4.01 -14.94 3.67
N GLU A 94 -4.76 -15.99 4.04
CA GLU A 94 -4.71 -17.31 3.38
C GLU A 94 -5.06 -17.23 1.88
N LYS A 95 -5.97 -16.33 1.50
CA LYS A 95 -6.36 -16.13 0.10
C LYS A 95 -5.21 -15.54 -0.73
N ALA A 96 -4.40 -14.65 -0.15
CA ALA A 96 -3.19 -14.13 -0.79
C ALA A 96 -2.16 -15.23 -1.06
N GLU A 97 -1.98 -16.16 -0.12
CA GLU A 97 -1.07 -17.30 -0.28
C GLU A 97 -1.56 -18.28 -1.35
N TRP A 98 -2.87 -18.55 -1.38
CA TRP A 98 -3.46 -19.38 -2.42
C TRP A 98 -3.33 -18.76 -3.82
N LEU A 99 -3.50 -17.45 -3.95
CA LEU A 99 -3.30 -16.73 -5.20
C LEU A 99 -1.83 -16.74 -5.65
N ARG A 100 -0.88 -16.55 -4.72
CA ARG A 100 0.55 -16.74 -4.99
C ARG A 100 0.81 -18.13 -5.57
N ASP A 101 0.37 -19.18 -4.88
CA ASP A 101 0.61 -20.57 -5.33
C ASP A 101 -0.04 -20.88 -6.68
N THR A 102 -1.14 -20.20 -7.00
CA THR A 102 -1.81 -20.33 -8.29
C THR A 102 -1.02 -19.62 -9.39
N CYS A 103 -0.53 -18.40 -9.12
CA CYS A 103 0.28 -17.67 -10.09
C CYS A 103 1.64 -18.34 -10.35
N ASP A 104 2.30 -18.87 -9.29
CA ASP A 104 3.58 -19.57 -9.38
C ASP A 104 3.51 -20.86 -10.22
N LYS A 105 2.34 -21.47 -10.36
CA LYS A 105 2.12 -22.65 -11.21
C LYS A 105 2.07 -22.34 -12.70
N GLY A 106 1.86 -21.07 -13.07
CA GLY A 106 1.89 -20.61 -14.46
C GLY A 106 0.94 -19.45 -14.73
N HIS A 107 1.47 -18.41 -15.36
CA HIS A 107 0.72 -17.19 -15.70
C HIS A 107 -0.45 -17.48 -16.65
N ASP A 108 -0.31 -18.39 -17.62
CA ASP A 108 -1.39 -18.72 -18.57
C ASP A 108 -2.63 -19.27 -17.86
N MET A 109 -2.44 -20.16 -16.89
CA MET A 109 -3.55 -20.73 -16.10
C MET A 109 -4.20 -19.68 -15.22
N PHE A 110 -3.39 -18.84 -14.57
CA PHE A 110 -3.87 -17.74 -13.74
C PHE A 110 -4.68 -16.75 -14.57
N GLN A 111 -4.18 -16.38 -15.75
CA GLN A 111 -4.82 -15.46 -16.67
C GLN A 111 -6.17 -15.99 -17.17
N VAL A 112 -6.25 -17.26 -17.57
CA VAL A 112 -7.52 -17.86 -18.00
C VAL A 112 -8.53 -17.91 -16.85
N ALA A 113 -8.09 -18.23 -15.62
CA ALA A 113 -8.97 -18.24 -14.46
C ALA A 113 -9.49 -16.84 -14.13
N MET A 114 -8.61 -15.85 -14.14
CA MET A 114 -8.94 -14.44 -13.91
C MET A 114 -9.87 -13.88 -14.99
N GLN A 115 -9.63 -14.17 -16.28
CA GLN A 115 -10.52 -13.76 -17.37
C GLN A 115 -11.92 -14.33 -17.18
N ARG A 116 -12.04 -15.61 -16.79
CA ARG A 116 -13.35 -16.23 -16.52
C ARG A 116 -14.09 -15.54 -15.38
N GLU A 117 -13.39 -15.23 -14.28
CA GLU A 117 -14.04 -14.52 -13.18
C GLU A 117 -14.46 -13.09 -13.54
N LEU A 118 -13.64 -12.37 -14.28
CA LEU A 118 -14.00 -11.04 -14.79
C LEU A 118 -15.18 -11.12 -15.76
N GLN A 119 -15.22 -12.15 -16.61
CA GLN A 119 -16.33 -12.38 -17.53
C GLN A 119 -17.65 -12.71 -16.79
N ASP A 120 -17.57 -13.48 -15.70
CA ASP A 120 -18.72 -13.77 -14.84
C ASP A 120 -19.20 -12.52 -14.07
N LEU A 121 -18.27 -11.63 -13.70
CA LEU A 121 -18.56 -10.38 -13.00
C LEU A 121 -19.22 -9.33 -13.93
N PHE A 122 -18.80 -9.32 -15.19
CA PHE A 122 -19.27 -8.40 -16.24
C PHE A 122 -19.82 -9.16 -17.45
N PRO A 123 -20.95 -9.89 -17.30
CA PRO A 123 -21.54 -10.70 -18.37
C PRO A 123 -22.01 -9.88 -19.58
N GLU A 124 -22.20 -8.57 -19.42
CA GLU A 124 -22.64 -7.65 -20.46
C GLU A 124 -21.54 -7.23 -21.45
N VAL A 125 -20.26 -7.45 -21.13
CA VAL A 125 -19.13 -7.12 -22.01
C VAL A 125 -18.33 -8.35 -22.37
N HIS A 126 -17.60 -8.27 -23.49
CA HIS A 126 -16.59 -9.26 -23.80
C HIS A 126 -15.32 -8.92 -23.04
N VAL A 127 -14.91 -9.78 -22.10
CA VAL A 127 -13.63 -9.64 -21.40
C VAL A 127 -12.54 -10.38 -22.20
N PRO A 128 -11.61 -9.68 -22.87
CA PRO A 128 -10.54 -10.33 -23.62
C PRO A 128 -9.55 -11.04 -22.67
N LEU A 129 -8.73 -11.93 -23.24
CA LEU A 129 -7.52 -12.37 -22.55
C LEU A 129 -6.54 -11.19 -22.44
N ALA A 130 -5.89 -11.07 -21.28
CA ALA A 130 -4.83 -10.10 -21.09
C ALA A 130 -3.65 -10.34 -22.05
N LEU A 131 -2.93 -9.28 -22.40
CA LEU A 131 -1.64 -9.39 -23.08
C LEU A 131 -0.57 -9.95 -22.13
N GLU A 132 -0.66 -9.54 -20.86
CA GLU A 132 0.28 -9.91 -19.82
C GLU A 132 -0.40 -9.87 -18.45
N VAL A 133 0.03 -10.73 -17.53
CA VAL A 133 -0.36 -10.68 -16.12
C VAL A 133 0.88 -10.68 -15.26
N GLN A 134 0.91 -9.76 -14.30
CA GLN A 134 1.95 -9.65 -13.30
C GLN A 134 1.36 -9.87 -11.92
N CYS A 135 1.99 -10.74 -11.14
CA CYS A 135 1.63 -11.07 -9.79
C CYS A 135 2.71 -10.60 -8.83
N GLN A 136 2.30 -10.04 -7.70
CA GLN A 136 3.21 -9.67 -6.62
C GLN A 136 2.66 -10.19 -5.30
N PHE A 137 3.49 -10.94 -4.60
CA PHE A 137 3.21 -11.43 -3.25
C PHE A 137 4.14 -10.76 -2.25
N TRP A 138 3.58 -10.41 -1.10
CA TRP A 138 4.32 -9.94 0.06
C TRP A 138 4.02 -10.86 1.25
N GLU A 139 5.01 -11.65 1.67
CA GLU A 139 4.94 -12.49 2.88
C GLU A 139 4.59 -11.64 4.13
N SER A 140 5.02 -10.38 4.12
CA SER A 140 4.81 -9.43 5.21
C SER A 140 4.27 -8.11 4.65
N GLY A 141 3.12 -8.17 3.97
CA GLY A 141 2.51 -7.03 3.30
C GLY A 141 2.10 -5.90 4.25
N TRP A 142 1.55 -6.26 5.41
CA TRP A 142 1.25 -5.33 6.51
C TRP A 142 1.25 -6.07 7.86
N HIS A 143 1.00 -5.39 8.97
CA HIS A 143 1.17 -5.98 10.31
C HIS A 143 0.02 -5.69 11.26
N ALA A 144 -0.57 -6.72 11.83
CA ALA A 144 -1.63 -6.58 12.82
C ALA A 144 -1.18 -6.97 14.23
N GLN A 145 -2.00 -6.61 15.21
CA GLN A 145 -1.80 -6.99 16.61
C GLN A 145 -2.44 -8.35 16.86
N LYS A 146 -1.69 -9.30 17.46
CA LYS A 146 -2.22 -10.64 17.75
C LYS A 146 -3.38 -10.56 18.74
N ALA A 147 -4.43 -11.33 18.49
CA ALA A 147 -5.53 -11.49 19.42
C ALA A 147 -5.04 -12.08 20.76
N HIS A 148 -5.72 -11.73 21.85
CA HIS A 148 -5.47 -12.22 23.21
C HIS A 148 -4.06 -11.92 23.78
N HIS A 149 -3.31 -11.01 23.16
CA HIS A 149 -2.09 -10.47 23.74
C HIS A 149 -2.43 -9.24 24.61
N PRO A 150 -1.80 -9.02 25.78
CA PRO A 150 -2.16 -7.93 26.68
C PRO A 150 -1.67 -6.55 26.23
N TYR A 151 -1.14 -6.44 25.01
CA TYR A 151 -0.59 -5.20 24.48
C TYR A 151 -1.41 -4.77 23.28
N GLU A 152 -1.65 -3.48 23.18
CA GLU A 152 -2.27 -2.85 22.02
C GLU A 152 -1.19 -2.20 21.15
N ARG A 153 -1.57 -1.73 19.95
CA ARG A 153 -0.63 -1.03 19.04
C ARG A 153 -0.01 0.19 19.70
N HIS A 154 -0.77 0.90 20.53
CA HIS A 154 -0.27 2.06 21.27
C HIS A 154 0.87 1.70 22.24
N ASP A 155 0.84 0.51 22.84
CA ASP A 155 1.91 0.03 23.72
C ASP A 155 3.16 -0.34 22.91
N VAL A 156 2.98 -1.01 21.77
CA VAL A 156 4.07 -1.32 20.83
C VAL A 156 4.74 -0.04 20.34
N PHE A 157 3.94 0.97 19.95
CA PHE A 157 4.44 2.27 19.52
C PHE A 157 5.22 3.02 20.60
N LYS A 158 4.77 2.95 21.86
CA LYS A 158 5.52 3.50 23.00
C LYS A 158 6.81 2.75 23.27
N TRP A 159 6.80 1.43 23.12
CA TRP A 159 7.95 0.56 23.33
C TRP A 159 9.02 0.73 22.24
N ALA A 160 8.60 0.83 20.97
CA ALA A 160 9.48 0.86 19.80
C ALA A 160 10.47 2.05 19.78
N LYS A 161 10.13 3.15 20.44
CA LYS A 161 11.01 4.33 20.58
C LYS A 161 12.19 4.12 21.54
N ASP A 162 12.20 3.03 22.30
CA ASP A 162 13.25 2.68 23.25
C ASP A 162 13.12 1.22 23.73
N PRO A 163 13.27 0.23 22.84
CA PRO A 163 13.04 -1.16 23.18
C PRO A 163 14.07 -1.72 24.17
N LEU A 164 15.23 -1.07 24.33
CA LEU A 164 16.29 -1.50 25.26
C LEU A 164 16.83 -0.31 26.07
N PRO A 165 16.05 0.21 27.04
CA PRO A 165 16.41 1.40 27.80
C PRO A 165 17.76 1.26 28.49
N GLY A 166 18.63 2.25 28.31
CA GLY A 166 19.94 2.32 28.98
C GLY A 166 20.98 1.30 28.52
N ALA A 167 20.63 0.37 27.61
CA ALA A 167 21.55 -0.65 27.11
C ALA A 167 22.13 -0.28 25.75
N ASN A 168 21.34 0.29 24.83
CA ASN A 168 21.78 0.69 23.48
C ASN A 168 20.90 1.81 22.89
N ASP A 169 21.47 2.74 22.12
CA ASP A 169 20.73 3.74 21.33
C ASP A 169 20.12 3.10 20.07
N VAL A 170 19.17 2.16 20.26
CA VAL A 170 18.52 1.39 19.19
C VAL A 170 17.03 1.69 19.18
N PHE A 171 16.48 1.99 18.01
CA PHE A 171 15.09 2.42 17.82
C PHE A 171 14.41 1.57 16.75
N MET A 172 13.16 1.19 16.95
CA MET A 172 12.35 0.46 15.96
C MET A 172 11.39 1.45 15.28
N ILE A 173 11.44 1.53 13.95
CA ILE A 173 10.57 2.40 13.16
C ILE A 173 9.96 1.61 11.99
N GLY A 174 8.83 2.07 11.48
CA GLY A 174 8.07 1.44 10.42
C GLY A 174 6.62 1.22 10.81
N GLU A 175 5.78 0.91 9.82
CA GLU A 175 4.33 0.75 9.98
C GLU A 175 3.98 -0.28 11.07
N ALA A 176 4.73 -1.39 11.15
CA ALA A 176 4.54 -2.43 12.15
C ALA A 176 4.65 -1.96 13.60
N TYR A 177 5.33 -0.84 13.83
CA TYR A 177 5.60 -0.28 15.14
C TYR A 177 4.88 1.06 15.35
N GLY A 178 3.98 1.48 14.45
CA GLY A 178 3.17 2.70 14.53
C GLY A 178 1.78 2.48 15.14
N GLU A 179 1.04 3.57 15.42
CA GLU A 179 -0.30 3.48 16.04
C GLU A 179 -1.39 2.95 15.10
N GLY A 180 -1.31 3.27 13.80
CA GLY A 180 -2.16 2.67 12.76
C GLY A 180 -1.44 1.55 12.01
N SER A 181 -2.12 0.92 11.06
CA SER A 181 -1.57 -0.21 10.29
C SER A 181 -1.91 -0.16 8.81
N ALA A 182 -1.14 -0.85 7.97
CA ALA A 182 -1.32 -1.03 6.53
C ALA A 182 -1.21 0.25 5.67
N TRP A 183 -0.90 1.38 6.30
CA TRP A 183 -0.76 2.68 5.67
C TRP A 183 0.65 3.24 5.81
N VAL A 184 0.95 4.31 5.08
CA VAL A 184 2.25 5.00 5.13
C VAL A 184 2.35 5.87 6.39
N GLU A 185 1.24 6.46 6.83
CA GLU A 185 1.17 7.40 7.94
C GLU A 185 1.73 6.83 9.26
N PRO A 186 1.41 5.59 9.68
CA PRO A 186 2.00 5.00 10.88
C PRO A 186 3.52 4.83 10.81
N ALA A 187 4.07 4.55 9.62
CA ALA A 187 5.52 4.50 9.44
C ALA A 187 6.14 5.88 9.65
N LEU A 188 5.56 6.93 9.06
CA LEU A 188 6.00 8.31 9.23
C LEU A 188 5.91 8.78 10.69
N GLN A 189 4.81 8.45 11.38
CA GLN A 189 4.62 8.76 12.80
C GLN A 189 5.69 8.10 13.67
N SER A 190 5.99 6.82 13.44
CA SER A 190 7.03 6.09 14.17
C SER A 190 8.43 6.70 13.97
N ALA A 191 8.76 7.10 12.73
CA ALA A 191 10.03 7.76 12.43
C ALA A 191 10.11 9.15 13.09
N ALA A 192 9.06 9.96 12.95
CA ALA A 192 9.00 11.31 13.50
C ALA A 192 9.21 11.33 15.02
N ARG A 193 8.59 10.37 15.74
CA ARG A 193 8.73 10.28 17.19
C ARG A 193 10.16 9.96 17.64
N VAL A 194 10.87 9.12 16.89
CA VAL A 194 12.28 8.82 17.18
C VAL A 194 13.16 10.03 16.86
N LEU A 195 12.88 10.71 15.74
CA LEU A 195 13.58 11.94 15.36
C LEU A 195 13.43 13.04 16.42
N GLU A 196 12.22 13.24 16.93
CA GLU A 196 11.94 14.17 18.02
C GLU A 196 12.70 13.81 19.29
N LYS A 197 12.59 12.57 19.75
CA LYS A 197 13.24 12.12 20.98
C LYS A 197 14.77 12.28 20.94
N VAL A 198 15.38 11.93 19.82
CA VAL A 198 16.83 11.71 19.75
C VAL A 198 17.57 12.92 19.18
N TRP A 199 16.93 13.65 18.27
CA TRP A 199 17.50 14.81 17.59
C TRP A 199 16.73 16.11 17.84
N GLY A 200 15.64 16.09 18.61
CA GLY A 200 14.84 17.28 18.88
C GLY A 200 14.12 17.83 17.65
N VAL A 201 14.01 17.03 16.58
CA VAL A 201 13.31 17.42 15.36
C VAL A 201 11.80 17.29 15.62
N PRO A 202 11.04 18.39 15.73
CA PRO A 202 9.63 18.29 16.07
C PRO A 202 8.89 17.49 15.00
N PRO A 203 7.94 16.63 15.39
CA PRO A 203 7.11 15.91 14.43
C PRO A 203 6.32 16.96 13.65
N ARG A 204 6.57 17.08 12.35
CA ARG A 204 5.73 17.88 11.45
C ARG A 204 4.47 17.10 11.06
N VAL A 205 3.84 16.46 12.05
CA VAL A 205 2.69 15.58 11.86
C VAL A 205 1.46 16.27 12.44
N ARG A 206 0.74 16.93 11.53
CA ARG A 206 -0.70 17.20 11.47
C ARG A 206 -1.54 17.05 12.75
N ASP A 207 -2.22 18.12 13.12
CA ASP A 207 -3.52 18.05 13.81
C ASP A 207 -4.59 17.53 12.81
N ARG A 208 -5.57 16.77 13.29
CA ARG A 208 -6.58 16.06 12.47
C ARG A 208 -7.36 16.96 11.50
N GLU A 209 -7.33 18.28 11.69
CA GLU A 209 -8.16 19.24 10.95
C GLU A 209 -7.50 19.83 9.69
N ASN A 210 -6.16 19.80 9.53
CA ASN A 210 -5.51 20.54 8.42
C ASN A 210 -4.60 19.64 7.56
N PHE A 211 -5.03 19.27 6.34
CA PHE A 211 -4.22 18.54 5.34
C PHE A 211 -3.05 19.41 4.90
N VAL A 212 -1.85 19.16 5.43
CA VAL A 212 -0.59 19.71 4.91
C VAL A 212 0.43 18.57 4.85
N TRP A 213 1.00 18.33 3.66
CA TRP A 213 1.95 17.26 3.41
C TRP A 213 3.32 17.58 4.03
N TRP A 214 4.09 16.52 4.34
CA TRP A 214 5.48 16.65 4.78
C TRP A 214 6.27 17.58 3.86
N GLY A 215 6.68 18.75 4.37
CA GLY A 215 7.53 19.68 3.62
C GLY A 215 6.80 20.78 2.84
N ALA A 216 5.47 20.74 2.76
CA ALA A 216 4.68 21.86 2.25
C ALA A 216 4.25 22.77 3.42
N THR A 217 4.27 24.07 3.20
CA THR A 217 3.55 25.07 3.99
C THR A 217 2.05 24.90 3.76
N GLU A 218 1.24 25.46 4.66
CA GLU A 218 -0.21 25.55 4.45
C GLU A 218 -0.54 26.23 3.11
N GLU A 219 0.26 27.22 2.74
CA GLU A 219 0.15 27.94 1.46
C GLU A 219 0.49 27.04 0.26
N GLU A 220 1.56 26.26 0.31
CA GLU A 220 1.91 25.29 -0.76
C GLU A 220 0.86 24.18 -0.89
N THR A 221 0.24 23.75 0.21
CA THR A 221 -0.83 22.75 0.15
C THR A 221 -2.14 23.35 -0.36
N LEU A 222 -2.49 24.57 0.06
CA LEU A 222 -3.63 25.27 -0.50
C LEU A 222 -3.43 25.60 -1.98
N GLN A 223 -2.20 25.89 -2.40
CA GLN A 223 -1.87 26.11 -3.81
C GLN A 223 -2.02 24.83 -4.63
N TYR A 224 -1.55 23.68 -4.12
CA TYR A 224 -1.80 22.37 -4.73
C TYR A 224 -3.30 22.06 -4.83
N LEU A 225 -4.05 22.23 -3.73
CA LEU A 225 -5.50 21.98 -3.70
C LEU A 225 -6.29 22.94 -4.61
N ARG A 226 -5.83 24.18 -4.79
CA ARG A 226 -6.41 25.14 -5.75
C ARG A 226 -6.03 24.82 -7.20
N GLY A 227 -4.95 24.08 -7.43
CA GLY A 227 -4.54 23.58 -8.74
C GLY A 227 -5.23 22.28 -9.15
N LEU A 228 -5.86 21.56 -8.21
CA LEU A 228 -6.69 20.42 -8.54
C LEU A 228 -7.98 20.88 -9.20
N PRO A 229 -8.40 20.27 -10.32
CA PRO A 229 -9.67 20.60 -10.95
C PRO A 229 -10.81 20.40 -9.95
N THR A 230 -11.70 21.38 -9.89
CA THR A 230 -12.91 21.32 -9.09
C THR A 230 -13.79 20.14 -9.52
N PRO A 231 -14.70 19.65 -8.67
CA PRO A 231 -15.62 18.57 -9.05
C PRO A 231 -16.39 18.86 -10.34
N GLU A 232 -16.72 20.13 -10.59
CA GLU A 232 -17.40 20.60 -11.80
C GLU A 232 -16.48 20.60 -13.03
N GLU A 233 -15.20 20.96 -12.87
CA GLU A 233 -14.20 20.85 -13.94
C GLU A 233 -13.85 19.40 -14.27
N ARG A 234 -13.87 18.49 -13.28
CA ARG A 234 -13.70 17.03 -13.51
C ARG A 234 -14.87 16.44 -14.28
N ALA A 235 -16.09 16.89 -14.00
CA ALA A 235 -17.28 16.50 -14.75
C ALA A 235 -17.21 17.00 -16.20
N GLY A 236 -16.77 18.25 -16.43
CA GLY A 236 -16.64 18.85 -17.76
C GLY A 236 -15.42 18.38 -18.58
N ALA A 237 -14.37 17.84 -17.94
CA ALA A 237 -13.20 17.28 -18.63
C ALA A 237 -13.46 15.88 -19.22
N SER A 238 -14.50 15.17 -18.76
CA SER A 238 -14.96 13.93 -19.41
C SER A 238 -15.52 14.18 -20.83
N ASP A 239 -16.08 15.36 -21.05
CA ASP A 239 -16.78 15.76 -22.29
C ASP A 239 -15.84 16.38 -23.34
N ARG A 240 -14.57 16.65 -22.99
CA ARG A 240 -13.59 17.33 -23.86
C ARG A 240 -12.36 16.48 -24.24
N ARG A 241 -12.35 15.17 -23.98
CA ARG A 241 -11.25 14.25 -24.37
C ARG A 241 -11.25 13.87 -25.86
N GLY A 242 -11.57 14.82 -26.72
CA GLY A 242 -11.35 14.73 -28.17
C GLY A 242 -10.03 15.37 -28.63
N GLU A 243 -9.49 16.36 -27.92
CA GLU A 243 -8.37 17.15 -28.42
C GLU A 243 -7.49 17.68 -27.27
N GLY A 244 -6.32 17.07 -27.05
CA GLY A 244 -5.28 17.59 -26.13
C GLY A 244 -4.72 16.55 -25.17
N GLY A 245 -3.53 16.01 -25.50
CA GLY A 245 -2.80 15.04 -24.69
C GLY A 245 -2.33 15.62 -23.37
N PHE A 246 -2.43 14.80 -22.31
CA PHE A 246 -1.84 15.07 -21.01
C PHE A 246 -0.44 14.45 -21.00
N ASP A 247 0.59 15.28 -20.87
CA ASP A 247 1.99 14.86 -20.86
C ASP A 247 2.41 14.52 -19.43
N PHE A 248 2.81 13.27 -19.19
CA PHE A 248 2.97 12.67 -17.85
C PHE A 248 4.41 12.79 -17.31
N ASP A 249 5.35 13.30 -18.12
CA ASP A 249 6.78 13.27 -17.79
C ASP A 249 7.26 14.41 -16.87
N ASP A 250 6.53 15.51 -16.74
CA ASP A 250 7.05 16.70 -16.02
C ASP A 250 6.82 16.71 -14.49
N ASP A 251 5.87 15.95 -13.94
CA ASP A 251 5.44 16.14 -12.53
C ASP A 251 5.92 15.09 -11.52
N ILE A 252 6.67 14.05 -11.94
CA ILE A 252 7.22 13.03 -11.01
C ILE A 252 8.76 12.99 -10.99
N GLY A 253 9.43 13.67 -11.92
CA GLY A 253 10.89 13.67 -12.06
C GLY A 253 11.70 14.23 -10.89
N HIS A 254 11.07 14.85 -9.87
CA HIS A 254 11.78 15.50 -8.76
C HIS A 254 11.74 14.76 -7.42
N LEU A 255 11.15 13.56 -7.34
CA LEU A 255 11.13 12.77 -6.10
C LEU A 255 12.11 11.58 -6.07
N PHE A 256 12.88 11.38 -7.14
CA PHE A 256 13.99 10.42 -7.16
C PHE A 256 15.24 10.99 -7.87
N THR A 257 15.94 11.88 -7.17
CA THR A 257 17.40 12.06 -7.24
C THR A 257 17.94 12.37 -5.86
#